data_AF-A0A3D1M5F6-F1
#
_entry.id   AF-A0A3D1M5F6-F1
#
_cell.length_a   1.000
_cell.length_b   1.000
_cell.length_c   1.000
_cell.angle_alpha   90.00
_cell.angle_beta   90.00
_cell.angle_gamma   90.00
#
_symmetry.space_group_name_H-M   'P 1'
#
loop_
_entity.id
_entity.type
_entity.pdbx_description
1 polymer ?
#
loop_
_entity_poly.entity_id
_entity_poly.type
_entity_poly.pdbx_seq_one_letter_code
_entity_poly.pdbx_strand_id
1 'polypeptide(L)'
;MDAKKFLELYERGTTGKQISKNEWDMEYIVENVMDMVDKYDLSWDKQVIIPQDDDLLDRLFRASRELILQNGIYNMTTGRIMTLTEEEVDEGIANMKQELIMGEGKDAYTLRPRKIEDTAEPCVWAGNPGAPTPERLYLPILQSVAKEPVVDLLTCGSLIDVDGYPVKSGGPTEVMAVRREMKYLHQALEEAGRPGMGLLAAESAVTAVGDYAATADRYLRPCDSHLVALFNELIMDDGNLVR
;
A
#
# COMPACT_ATOMS: atom_id res chain seq x y z
N MET A 1 10.41 -4.28 13.19
CA MET A 1 11.54 -3.36 12.96
C MET A 1 11.49 -2.25 13.98
N ASP A 2 12.58 -1.97 14.69
CA ASP A 2 12.66 -0.81 15.58
C ASP A 2 13.10 0.45 14.80
N ALA A 3 13.04 1.61 15.46
CA ALA A 3 13.40 2.88 14.84
C ALA A 3 14.87 2.94 14.39
N LYS A 4 15.78 2.21 15.07
CA LYS A 4 17.20 2.23 14.73
C LYS A 4 17.44 1.49 13.41
N LYS A 5 16.91 0.27 13.27
CA LYS A 5 16.99 -0.53 12.05
C LYS A 5 16.39 0.21 10.84
N PHE A 6 15.26 0.90 11.05
CA PHE A 6 14.66 1.73 10.02
C PHE A 6 15.59 2.86 9.57
N LEU A 7 16.19 3.60 10.51
CA LEU A 7 17.13 4.68 10.19
C LEU A 7 18.42 4.17 9.54
N GLU A 8 18.90 2.98 9.92
CA GLU A 8 20.02 2.31 9.25
C GLU A 8 19.68 1.96 7.79
N LEU A 9 18.46 1.50 7.49
CA LEU A 9 18.00 1.28 6.12
C LEU A 9 17.88 2.60 5.33
N TYR A 10 17.30 3.64 5.95
CA TYR A 10 17.22 4.97 5.35
C TYR A 10 18.62 5.56 5.05
N GLU A 11 19.58 5.38 5.95
CA GLU A 11 20.96 5.85 5.75
C GLU A 11 21.61 5.22 4.50
N ARG A 12 21.29 3.96 4.18
CA ARG A 12 21.73 3.32 2.92
C ARG A 12 21.16 4.03 1.70
N GLY A 13 19.97 4.60 1.79
CA GLY A 13 19.40 5.47 0.76
C GLY A 13 20.21 6.74 0.54
N THR A 14 21.04 7.17 1.50
CA THR A 14 21.87 8.38 1.36
C THR A 14 23.35 8.08 1.08
N THR A 15 23.82 6.88 1.44
CA THR A 15 25.25 6.48 1.39
C THR A 15 25.54 5.35 0.40
N GLY A 16 24.52 4.59 -0.01
CA GLY A 16 24.63 3.41 -0.88
C GLY A 16 25.10 3.73 -2.30
N LYS A 17 25.31 2.70 -3.12
CA LYS A 17 25.81 2.86 -4.50
C LYS A 17 24.90 3.80 -5.29
N GLN A 18 25.50 4.85 -5.88
CA GLN A 18 24.78 5.78 -6.74
C GLN A 18 24.70 5.24 -8.16
N ILE A 19 23.49 5.26 -8.73
CA ILE A 19 23.20 4.80 -10.09
C ILE A 19 22.15 5.72 -10.74
N SER A 20 22.09 5.71 -12.07
CA SER A 20 21.01 6.41 -12.78
C SER A 20 19.71 5.61 -12.76
N LYS A 21 18.56 6.28 -12.94
CA LYS A 21 17.27 5.60 -13.09
C LYS A 21 17.25 4.64 -14.28
N ASN A 22 17.89 5.01 -15.39
CA ASN A 22 17.99 4.17 -16.57
C ASN A 22 18.82 2.91 -16.31
N GLU A 23 19.92 3.05 -15.58
CA GLU A 23 20.74 1.91 -15.13
C GLU A 23 19.91 0.98 -14.24
N TRP A 24 19.15 1.54 -13.28
CA TRP A 24 18.23 0.74 -12.45
C TRP A 24 17.22 -0.06 -13.29
N ASP A 25 16.52 0.61 -14.19
CA ASP A 25 15.46 -0.02 -14.97
C ASP A 25 15.98 -1.10 -15.91
N MET A 26 17.10 -0.85 -16.59
CA MET A 26 17.62 -1.76 -17.60
C MET A 26 18.44 -2.90 -16.97
N GLU A 27 19.40 -2.57 -16.10
CA GLU A 27 20.35 -3.56 -15.59
C GLU A 27 19.78 -4.27 -14.35
N TYR A 28 19.22 -3.52 -13.39
CA TYR A 28 18.77 -4.12 -12.13
C TYR A 28 17.38 -4.74 -12.25
N ILE A 29 16.49 -4.18 -13.06
CA ILE A 29 15.14 -4.74 -13.24
C ILE A 29 15.10 -5.66 -14.44
N VAL A 30 15.30 -5.15 -15.66
CA VAL A 30 15.08 -5.96 -16.88
C VAL A 30 16.06 -7.13 -16.97
N GLU A 31 17.37 -6.87 -16.92
CA GLU A 31 18.39 -7.92 -17.06
C GLU A 31 18.34 -8.93 -15.91
N ASN A 32 18.38 -8.48 -14.66
CA ASN A 32 18.38 -9.42 -13.52
C ASN A 32 17.07 -10.24 -13.42
N VAL A 33 15.91 -9.70 -13.80
CA VAL A 33 14.67 -10.49 -13.84
C VAL A 33 14.74 -11.56 -14.94
N MET A 34 15.27 -11.24 -16.13
CA MET A 34 15.49 -12.24 -17.18
C MET A 34 16.45 -13.34 -16.71
N ASP A 35 17.56 -12.95 -16.06
CA ASP A 35 18.52 -13.89 -15.49
C ASP A 35 17.87 -14.79 -14.44
N MET A 36 16.99 -14.26 -13.57
CA MET A 36 16.26 -15.06 -12.60
C MET A 36 15.28 -16.04 -13.27
N VAL A 37 14.56 -15.59 -14.31
CA VAL A 37 13.65 -16.45 -15.08
C VAL A 37 14.40 -17.62 -15.71
N ASP A 38 15.54 -17.37 -16.33
CA ASP A 38 16.36 -18.39 -16.97
C ASP A 38 17.04 -19.31 -15.94
N LYS A 39 17.67 -18.73 -14.90
CA LYS A 39 18.39 -19.47 -13.85
C LYS A 39 17.49 -20.45 -13.11
N TYR A 40 16.26 -20.04 -12.82
CA TYR A 40 15.29 -20.84 -12.08
C TYR A 40 14.31 -21.58 -12.99
N ASP A 41 14.46 -21.55 -14.31
CA ASP A 41 13.58 -22.21 -15.29
C ASP A 41 12.08 -21.86 -15.08
N LEU A 42 11.79 -20.58 -14.89
CA LEU A 42 10.44 -20.11 -14.54
C LEU A 42 9.54 -20.07 -15.77
N SER A 43 8.81 -21.16 -16.01
CA SER A 43 7.88 -21.31 -17.13
C SER A 43 6.59 -22.00 -16.71
N TRP A 44 5.48 -21.57 -17.32
CA TRP A 44 4.16 -22.20 -17.16
C TRP A 44 3.27 -21.86 -18.36
N ASP A 45 2.21 -22.65 -18.55
CA ASP A 45 1.18 -22.37 -19.55
C ASP A 45 0.43 -21.09 -19.18
N LYS A 46 0.50 -20.07 -20.05
CA LYS A 46 -0.14 -18.77 -19.83
C LYS A 46 -1.67 -18.82 -19.92
N GLN A 47 -2.27 -19.94 -20.34
CA GLN A 47 -3.71 -20.19 -20.21
C GLN A 47 -4.11 -20.65 -18.80
N VAL A 48 -3.16 -21.11 -17.98
CA VAL A 48 -3.37 -21.45 -16.58
C VAL A 48 -3.19 -20.19 -15.73
N ILE A 49 -4.30 -19.62 -15.27
CA ILE A 49 -4.31 -18.37 -14.49
C ILE A 49 -3.69 -18.58 -13.09
N ILE A 50 -3.95 -19.74 -12.47
CA ILE A 50 -3.43 -20.09 -11.14
C ILE A 50 -2.60 -21.37 -11.29
N PRO A 51 -1.26 -21.27 -11.44
CA PRO A 51 -0.42 -22.46 -11.46
C PRO A 51 -0.47 -23.16 -10.10
N GLN A 52 -0.62 -24.49 -10.11
CA GLN A 52 -0.65 -25.35 -8.93
C GLN A 52 0.58 -26.28 -8.84
N ASP A 53 1.67 -25.89 -9.50
CA ASP A 53 2.94 -26.63 -9.45
C ASP A 53 3.78 -26.11 -8.28
N ASP A 54 3.83 -26.88 -7.19
CA ASP A 54 4.55 -26.53 -5.97
C ASP A 54 6.04 -26.28 -6.22
N ASP A 55 6.69 -27.03 -7.14
CA ASP A 55 8.11 -26.85 -7.44
C ASP A 55 8.36 -25.53 -8.19
N LEU A 56 7.47 -25.18 -9.12
CA LEU A 56 7.50 -23.86 -9.77
C LEU A 56 7.32 -22.73 -8.75
N LEU A 57 6.38 -22.86 -7.83
CA LEU A 57 6.11 -21.84 -6.80
C LEU A 57 7.29 -21.69 -5.83
N ASP A 58 7.92 -22.80 -5.43
CA ASP A 58 9.13 -22.81 -4.60
C ASP A 58 10.31 -22.14 -5.32
N ARG A 59 10.51 -22.45 -6.61
CA ARG A 59 11.55 -21.80 -7.43
C ARG A 59 11.29 -20.31 -7.61
N LEU A 60 10.05 -19.91 -7.84
CA LEU A 60 9.66 -18.50 -7.95
C LEU A 60 9.95 -17.73 -6.64
N PHE A 61 9.64 -18.32 -5.48
CA PHE A 61 9.96 -17.72 -4.19
C PHE A 61 11.47 -17.54 -4.00
N ARG A 62 12.27 -18.57 -4.31
CA ARG A 62 13.74 -18.50 -4.22
C ARG A 62 14.32 -17.46 -5.17
N ALA A 63 13.84 -17.41 -6.41
CA ALA A 63 14.24 -16.41 -7.40
C ALA A 63 13.94 -14.98 -6.94
N SER A 64 12.74 -14.75 -6.38
CA SER A 64 12.34 -13.44 -5.87
C SER A 64 13.19 -13.01 -4.67
N ARG A 65 13.50 -13.94 -3.76
CA ARG A 65 14.39 -13.69 -2.62
C ARG A 65 15.82 -13.38 -3.08
N GLU A 66 16.33 -14.08 -4.07
CA GLU A 66 17.65 -13.78 -4.63
C GLU A 66 17.66 -12.40 -5.31
N LEU A 67 16.63 -12.08 -6.09
CA LEU A 67 16.51 -10.79 -6.77
C LEU A 67 16.55 -9.61 -5.81
N ILE A 68 15.76 -9.64 -4.74
CA ILE A 68 15.72 -8.52 -3.78
C ILE A 68 17.03 -8.38 -2.99
N LEU A 69 17.72 -9.49 -2.69
CA LEU A 69 19.04 -9.47 -2.06
C LEU A 69 20.13 -8.94 -3.00
N GLN A 70 20.07 -9.32 -4.28
CA GLN A 70 20.99 -8.85 -5.31
C GLN A 70 20.80 -7.36 -5.62
N ASN A 71 19.55 -6.92 -5.74
CA ASN A 71 19.22 -5.56 -6.20
C ASN A 71 19.15 -4.54 -5.08
N GLY A 72 18.53 -4.91 -3.95
CA GLY A 72 18.03 -3.96 -2.97
C GLY A 72 16.83 -3.16 -3.50
N ILE A 73 16.66 -1.95 -2.96
CA ILE A 73 15.58 -1.02 -3.31
C ILE A 73 16.21 0.29 -3.77
N TYR A 74 15.78 0.85 -4.91
CA TYR A 74 16.29 2.13 -5.41
C TYR A 74 15.57 3.29 -4.75
N ASN A 75 16.32 4.16 -4.08
CA ASN A 75 15.83 5.45 -3.62
C ASN A 75 15.94 6.47 -4.77
N MET A 76 14.80 6.83 -5.37
CA MET A 76 14.77 7.76 -6.50
C MET A 76 15.00 9.23 -6.11
N THR A 77 14.89 9.58 -4.84
CA THR A 77 15.22 10.93 -4.35
C THR A 77 16.73 11.18 -4.42
N THR A 78 17.53 10.17 -4.05
CA THR A 78 18.99 10.28 -3.95
C THR A 78 19.73 9.63 -5.11
N GLY A 79 19.03 8.78 -5.89
CA GLY A 79 19.61 7.97 -6.94
C GLY A 79 20.53 6.88 -6.40
N ARG A 80 20.21 6.28 -5.25
CA ARG A 80 21.06 5.30 -4.56
C ARG A 80 20.32 4.02 -4.19
N ILE A 81 21.08 2.93 -4.10
CA ILE A 81 20.55 1.62 -3.72
C ILE A 81 20.56 1.44 -2.21
N MET A 82 19.41 1.09 -1.64
CA MET A 82 19.24 0.57 -0.29
C MET A 82 19.36 -0.95 -0.32
N THR A 83 20.55 -1.46 -0.03
CA THR A 83 20.80 -2.92 0.01
C THR A 83 20.13 -3.55 1.23
N LEU A 84 19.69 -4.80 1.11
CA LEU A 84 19.12 -5.60 2.19
C LEU A 84 20.01 -6.80 2.49
N THR A 85 20.12 -7.19 3.75
CA THR A 85 20.84 -8.42 4.13
C THR A 85 19.89 -9.62 4.16
N GLU A 86 20.47 -10.82 4.16
CA GLU A 86 19.71 -12.06 4.27
C GLU A 86 18.89 -12.10 5.58
N GLU A 87 19.51 -11.68 6.69
CA GLU A 87 18.86 -11.63 7.99
C GLU A 87 17.70 -10.62 8.02
N GLU A 88 17.83 -9.48 7.36
CA GLU A 88 16.76 -8.48 7.29
C GLU A 88 15.54 -8.98 6.50
N VAL A 89 15.79 -9.67 5.39
CA VAL A 89 14.72 -10.28 4.58
C VAL A 89 14.03 -11.40 5.37
N ASP A 90 14.80 -12.29 6.01
CA ASP A 90 14.25 -13.39 6.79
C ASP A 90 13.52 -12.91 8.05
N GLU A 91 14.04 -11.90 8.74
CA GLU A 91 13.36 -11.23 9.86
C GLU A 91 12.04 -10.60 9.39
N GLY A 92 12.04 -9.95 8.23
CA GLY A 92 10.84 -9.36 7.63
C GLY A 92 9.76 -10.41 7.39
N ILE A 93 10.14 -11.54 6.78
CA ILE A 93 9.22 -12.65 6.47
C ILE A 93 8.68 -13.29 7.76
N ALA A 94 9.56 -13.60 8.71
CA ALA A 94 9.18 -14.28 9.96
C ALA A 94 8.25 -13.44 10.84
N ASN A 95 8.35 -12.10 10.77
CA ASN A 95 7.54 -11.19 11.58
C ASN A 95 6.27 -10.69 10.86
N MET A 96 5.93 -11.20 9.68
CA MET A 96 4.70 -10.83 8.98
C MET A 96 3.46 -11.19 9.81
N LYS A 97 2.62 -10.19 10.09
CA LYS A 97 1.36 -10.39 10.81
C LYS A 97 0.47 -11.35 10.01
N GLN A 98 0.00 -12.39 10.68
CA GLN A 98 -0.93 -13.36 10.10
C GLN A 98 -2.39 -12.99 10.33
N GLU A 99 -2.71 -12.09 11.26
CA GLU A 99 -4.07 -11.59 11.44
C GLU A 99 -4.04 -10.10 11.75
N LEU A 100 -5.02 -9.37 11.23
CA LEU A 100 -5.20 -7.93 11.44
C LEU A 100 -6.68 -7.66 11.70
N ILE A 101 -6.97 -7.00 12.81
CA ILE A 101 -8.33 -6.53 13.11
C ILE A 101 -8.44 -5.10 12.60
N MET A 102 -9.37 -4.90 11.67
CA MET A 102 -9.69 -3.63 11.05
C MET A 102 -11.02 -3.11 11.60
N GLY A 103 -11.10 -1.82 11.90
CA GLY A 103 -12.27 -1.23 12.55
C GLY A 103 -12.43 -1.64 14.01
N GLU A 104 -13.60 -1.39 14.59
CA GLU A 104 -13.88 -1.55 16.01
C GLU A 104 -15.35 -1.91 16.31
N GLY A 105 -15.58 -2.41 17.53
CA GLY A 105 -16.91 -2.75 18.00
C GLY A 105 -17.60 -3.84 17.17
N LYS A 106 -18.90 -3.67 16.90
CA LYS A 106 -19.72 -4.64 16.15
C LYS A 106 -19.37 -4.71 14.65
N ASP A 107 -18.66 -3.71 14.14
CA ASP A 107 -18.37 -3.54 12.71
C ASP A 107 -16.92 -3.94 12.37
N ALA A 108 -16.15 -4.41 13.36
CA ALA A 108 -14.77 -4.85 13.16
C ALA A 108 -14.69 -6.11 12.28
N TYR A 109 -13.65 -6.17 11.44
CA TYR A 109 -13.38 -7.30 10.56
C TYR A 109 -11.96 -7.83 10.79
N THR A 110 -11.79 -9.15 10.88
CA THR A 110 -10.47 -9.79 11.00
C THR A 110 -9.98 -10.25 9.63
N LEU A 111 -8.99 -9.56 9.08
CA LEU A 111 -8.21 -10.00 7.92
C LEU A 111 -7.38 -11.22 8.31
N ARG A 112 -7.43 -12.27 7.49
CA ARG A 112 -6.75 -13.56 7.72
C ARG A 112 -6.16 -14.05 6.40
N PRO A 113 -5.03 -14.78 6.42
CA PRO A 113 -4.47 -15.41 5.25
C PRO A 113 -5.47 -16.45 4.72
N ARG A 114 -5.58 -16.50 3.40
CA ARG A 114 -6.32 -17.54 2.68
C ARG A 114 -5.32 -18.40 1.92
N LYS A 115 -5.54 -19.71 1.95
CA LYS A 115 -4.74 -20.65 1.14
C LYS A 115 -5.30 -20.74 -0.28
N ILE A 116 -4.53 -21.37 -1.16
CA ILE A 116 -5.07 -21.81 -2.46
C ILE A 116 -6.29 -22.69 -2.19
N GLU A 117 -7.37 -22.45 -2.93
CA GLU A 117 -8.66 -23.15 -2.80
C GLU A 117 -9.37 -23.00 -1.44
N ASP A 118 -8.98 -22.02 -0.63
CA ASP A 118 -9.67 -21.73 0.62
C ASP A 118 -11.13 -21.34 0.37
N THR A 119 -12.05 -22.08 0.99
CA THR A 119 -13.49 -21.88 0.85
C THR A 119 -14.01 -20.67 1.63
N ALA A 120 -13.20 -20.09 2.54
CA ALA A 120 -13.57 -18.85 3.21
C ALA A 120 -13.68 -17.72 2.18
N GLU A 121 -14.74 -16.92 2.30
CA GLU A 121 -14.94 -15.74 1.46
C GLU A 121 -13.83 -14.71 1.72
N PRO A 122 -13.35 -14.02 0.67
CA PRO A 122 -12.38 -12.94 0.84
C PRO A 122 -13.04 -11.73 1.52
N CYS A 123 -12.23 -10.91 2.20
CA CYS A 123 -12.67 -9.59 2.64
C CYS A 123 -13.08 -8.75 1.43
N VAL A 124 -14.26 -8.13 1.51
CA VAL A 124 -14.72 -7.17 0.51
C VAL A 124 -14.40 -5.76 0.99
N TRP A 125 -13.26 -5.25 0.51
CA TRP A 125 -12.88 -3.86 0.69
C TRP A 125 -13.38 -3.04 -0.49
N ALA A 126 -14.42 -2.24 -0.30
CA ALA A 126 -15.13 -1.59 -1.40
C ALA A 126 -15.08 -0.06 -1.33
N GLY A 127 -15.14 0.56 -2.50
CA GLY A 127 -15.05 2.00 -2.68
C GLY A 127 -14.58 2.33 -4.09
N ASN A 128 -14.04 3.52 -4.26
CA ASN A 128 -13.44 4.00 -5.50
C ASN A 128 -11.97 4.40 -5.27
N PRO A 129 -11.09 3.45 -4.91
CA PRO A 129 -9.76 3.72 -4.37
C PRO A 129 -8.97 4.69 -5.26
N GLY A 130 -8.59 5.84 -4.69
CA GLY A 130 -7.80 6.88 -5.36
C GLY A 130 -8.48 7.56 -6.56
N ALA A 131 -9.74 7.24 -6.87
CA ALA A 131 -10.42 7.80 -8.03
C ALA A 131 -10.70 9.30 -7.84
N PRO A 132 -10.28 10.18 -8.78
CA PRO A 132 -10.54 11.61 -8.67
C PRO A 132 -12.05 11.91 -8.62
N THR A 133 -12.51 12.48 -7.52
CA THR A 133 -13.93 12.62 -7.19
C THR A 133 -14.28 14.08 -6.84
N PRO A 134 -15.25 14.70 -7.54
CA PRO A 134 -15.78 16.01 -7.17
C PRO A 134 -16.43 16.00 -5.78
N GLU A 135 -16.24 17.03 -4.98
CA GLU A 135 -16.75 17.07 -3.59
C GLU A 135 -18.27 16.83 -3.52
N ARG A 136 -19.02 17.43 -4.45
CA ARG A 136 -20.48 17.30 -4.55
C ARG A 136 -20.98 15.85 -4.72
N LEU A 137 -20.13 14.94 -5.19
CA LEU A 137 -20.45 13.52 -5.39
C LEU A 137 -19.87 12.62 -4.30
N TYR A 138 -18.96 13.15 -3.48
CA TYR A 138 -18.13 12.36 -2.58
C TYR A 138 -18.97 11.60 -1.56
N LEU A 139 -19.75 12.32 -0.74
CA LEU A 139 -20.61 11.71 0.27
C LEU A 139 -21.67 10.75 -0.33
N PRO A 140 -22.41 11.09 -1.41
CA PRO A 140 -23.32 10.16 -2.07
C PRO A 140 -22.67 8.85 -2.52
N ILE A 141 -21.42 8.89 -3.03
CA ILE A 141 -20.68 7.69 -3.42
C ILE A 141 -20.39 6.84 -2.18
N LEU A 142 -19.85 7.44 -1.11
CA LEU A 142 -19.54 6.72 0.12
C LEU A 142 -20.77 6.06 0.74
N GLN A 143 -21.88 6.80 0.83
CA GLN A 143 -23.17 6.28 1.32
C GLN A 143 -23.66 5.10 0.47
N SER A 144 -23.45 5.15 -0.85
CA SER A 144 -23.86 4.07 -1.75
C SER A 144 -23.11 2.76 -1.49
N VAL A 145 -21.87 2.85 -1.03
CA VAL A 145 -21.01 1.69 -0.73
C VAL A 145 -21.20 1.22 0.72
N ALA A 146 -21.17 2.13 1.69
CA ALA A 146 -21.21 1.81 3.12
C ALA A 146 -22.48 1.04 3.54
N LYS A 147 -23.60 1.28 2.84
CA LYS A 147 -24.88 0.61 3.11
C LYS A 147 -24.94 -0.85 2.62
N GLU A 148 -24.03 -1.26 1.74
CA GLU A 148 -24.10 -2.57 1.11
C GLU A 148 -23.63 -3.65 2.10
N PRO A 149 -24.46 -4.68 2.38
CA PRO A 149 -24.16 -5.67 3.42
C PRO A 149 -22.99 -6.58 3.08
N VAL A 150 -22.62 -6.67 1.80
CA VAL A 150 -21.47 -7.45 1.32
C VAL A 150 -20.13 -6.75 1.59
N VAL A 151 -20.13 -5.46 1.92
CA VAL A 151 -18.91 -4.68 2.12
C VAL A 151 -18.44 -4.83 3.56
N ASP A 152 -17.23 -5.32 3.76
CA ASP A 152 -16.61 -5.51 5.08
C ASP A 152 -15.86 -4.26 5.54
N LEU A 153 -15.10 -3.65 4.61
CA LEU A 153 -14.25 -2.48 4.83
C LEU A 153 -14.48 -1.44 3.76
N LEU A 154 -14.33 -0.16 4.10
CA LEU A 154 -14.57 0.95 3.19
C LEU A 154 -13.26 1.59 2.72
N THR A 155 -13.19 1.94 1.45
CA THR A 155 -12.18 2.84 0.88
C THR A 155 -12.87 3.94 0.07
N CYS A 156 -12.11 4.90 -0.44
CA CYS A 156 -12.64 6.09 -1.05
C CYS A 156 -11.79 6.60 -2.22
N GLY A 157 -12.35 7.55 -2.96
CA GLY A 157 -11.60 8.32 -3.94
C GLY A 157 -10.87 9.50 -3.33
N SER A 158 -10.20 10.26 -4.19
CA SER A 158 -9.50 11.50 -3.82
C SER A 158 -10.34 12.71 -4.18
N LEU A 159 -10.49 13.67 -3.28
CA LEU A 159 -11.18 14.92 -3.57
C LEU A 159 -10.38 15.76 -4.58
N ILE A 160 -11.02 16.21 -5.66
CA ILE A 160 -10.41 17.13 -6.64
C ILE A 160 -10.65 18.61 -6.31
N ASP A 161 -11.65 18.87 -5.48
CA ASP A 161 -12.02 20.19 -4.98
C ASP A 161 -12.50 20.11 -3.52
N VAL A 162 -12.37 21.20 -2.78
CA VAL A 162 -12.88 21.36 -1.41
C VAL A 162 -13.38 22.79 -1.21
N ASP A 163 -14.63 22.95 -0.79
CA ASP A 163 -15.33 24.23 -0.66
C ASP A 163 -15.27 25.09 -1.94
N GLY A 164 -15.27 24.44 -3.10
CA GLY A 164 -15.16 25.08 -4.42
C GLY A 164 -13.74 25.49 -4.84
N TYR A 165 -12.71 25.15 -4.05
CA TYR A 165 -11.31 25.38 -4.39
C TYR A 165 -10.64 24.10 -4.90
N PRO A 166 -9.91 24.14 -6.03
CA PRO A 166 -9.16 22.98 -6.51
C PRO A 166 -8.11 22.50 -5.50
N VAL A 167 -8.02 21.19 -5.33
CA VAL A 167 -7.00 20.56 -4.49
C VAL A 167 -5.65 20.63 -5.19
N LYS A 168 -4.62 21.08 -4.47
CA LYS A 168 -3.25 21.22 -4.97
C LYS A 168 -2.29 20.54 -4.00
N SER A 169 -1.49 19.62 -4.52
CA SER A 169 -0.42 18.94 -3.78
C SER A 169 0.52 19.94 -3.11
N GLY A 170 0.84 19.72 -1.84
CA GLY A 170 1.68 20.59 -1.01
C GLY A 170 1.03 21.92 -0.62
N GLY A 171 -0.22 22.18 -1.06
CA GLY A 171 -0.96 23.39 -0.74
C GLY A 171 -1.90 23.21 0.45
N PRO A 172 -2.43 24.30 1.04
CA PRO A 172 -3.43 24.22 2.09
C PRO A 172 -4.69 23.44 1.69
N THR A 173 -5.05 23.43 0.41
CA THR A 173 -6.23 22.71 -0.08
C THR A 173 -6.08 21.19 0.01
N GLU A 174 -4.86 20.63 -0.04
CA GLU A 174 -4.61 19.20 0.23
C GLU A 174 -4.97 18.84 1.67
N VAL A 175 -4.43 19.57 2.65
CA VAL A 175 -4.73 19.36 4.08
C VAL A 175 -6.23 19.47 4.37
N MET A 176 -6.90 20.43 3.74
CA MET A 176 -8.35 20.61 3.89
C MET A 176 -9.14 19.47 3.24
N ALA A 177 -8.73 19.01 2.06
CA ALA A 177 -9.34 17.89 1.37
C ALA A 177 -9.21 16.59 2.17
N VAL A 178 -8.01 16.25 2.65
CA VAL A 178 -7.79 15.06 3.48
C VAL A 178 -8.72 15.06 4.71
N ARG A 179 -8.78 16.17 5.43
CA ARG A 179 -9.67 16.27 6.62
C ARG A 179 -11.16 16.25 6.25
N ARG A 180 -11.52 16.74 5.07
CA ARG A 180 -12.89 16.73 4.55
C ARG A 180 -13.31 15.32 4.17
N GLU A 181 -12.45 14.59 3.48
CA GLU A 181 -12.59 13.16 3.18
C GLU A 181 -12.89 12.37 4.45
N MET A 182 -12.08 12.54 5.51
CA MET A 182 -12.29 11.86 6.79
C MET A 182 -13.68 12.13 7.39
N LYS A 183 -14.13 13.38 7.33
CA LYS A 183 -15.47 13.76 7.82
C LYS A 183 -16.57 13.07 7.02
N TYR A 184 -16.45 13.02 5.70
CA TYR A 184 -17.45 12.35 4.86
C TYR A 184 -17.46 10.84 5.05
N LEU A 185 -16.30 10.21 5.29
CA LEU A 185 -16.22 8.79 5.61
C LEU A 185 -16.95 8.47 6.91
N HIS A 186 -16.61 9.16 8.00
CA HIS A 186 -17.28 8.94 9.30
C HIS A 186 -18.77 9.25 9.22
N GLN A 187 -19.17 10.32 8.52
CA GLN A 187 -20.57 10.63 8.28
C GLN A 187 -21.30 9.51 7.53
N ALA A 188 -20.72 8.99 6.45
CA ALA A 188 -21.32 7.90 5.68
C ALA A 188 -21.46 6.61 6.51
N LEU A 189 -20.46 6.29 7.34
CA LEU A 189 -20.50 5.13 8.23
C LEU A 189 -21.54 5.28 9.34
N GLU A 190 -21.66 6.46 9.95
CA GLU A 190 -22.68 6.78 10.94
C GLU A 190 -24.10 6.63 10.35
N GLU A 191 -24.34 7.21 9.18
CA GLU A 191 -25.63 7.17 8.49
C GLU A 191 -25.99 5.75 8.00
N ALA A 192 -24.99 4.93 7.66
CA ALA A 192 -25.18 3.52 7.35
C ALA A 192 -25.40 2.64 8.60
N GLY A 193 -25.24 3.19 9.81
CA GLY A 193 -25.34 2.47 11.07
C GLY A 193 -24.16 1.54 11.36
N ARG A 194 -23.01 1.78 10.73
CA ARG A 194 -21.77 0.99 10.80
C ARG A 194 -20.55 1.85 11.20
N PRO A 195 -20.62 2.65 12.27
CA PRO A 195 -19.59 3.64 12.63
C PRO A 195 -18.22 3.00 12.95
N GLY A 196 -18.20 1.73 13.33
CA GLY A 196 -16.95 1.02 13.66
C GLY A 196 -16.24 0.41 12.45
N MET A 197 -16.79 0.50 11.22
CA MET A 197 -16.19 -0.14 10.05
C MET A 197 -14.78 0.40 9.79
N GLY A 198 -13.83 -0.50 9.50
CA GLY A 198 -12.46 -0.11 9.19
C GLY A 198 -12.32 0.58 7.82
N LEU A 199 -11.37 1.51 7.73
CA LEU A 199 -11.12 2.35 6.57
C LEU A 199 -9.76 2.06 5.92
N LEU A 200 -9.67 2.19 4.60
CA LEU A 200 -8.44 2.53 3.86
C LEU A 200 -8.68 3.91 3.27
N ALA A 201 -7.96 4.91 3.78
CA ALA A 201 -8.27 6.30 3.48
C ALA A 201 -6.98 7.16 3.49
N ALA A 202 -7.17 8.48 3.51
CA ALA A 202 -6.17 9.51 3.17
C ALA A 202 -5.84 9.53 1.67
N GLU A 203 -6.80 9.14 0.83
CA GLU A 203 -6.63 9.03 -0.63
C GLU A 203 -6.49 10.42 -1.29
N SER A 204 -6.95 11.48 -0.62
CA SER A 204 -6.70 12.87 -1.03
C SER A 204 -5.28 13.36 -0.71
N ALA A 205 -4.46 12.59 0.01
CA ALA A 205 -3.08 12.93 0.32
C ALA A 205 -2.13 12.39 -0.76
N VAL A 206 -1.29 13.26 -1.30
CA VAL A 206 -0.18 12.85 -2.18
C VAL A 206 1.18 13.32 -1.68
N THR A 207 1.20 14.06 -0.57
CA THR A 207 2.41 14.45 0.16
C THR A 207 2.38 13.92 1.59
N ALA A 208 3.56 13.82 2.23
CA ALA A 208 3.65 13.45 3.65
C ALA A 208 2.88 14.41 4.57
N VAL A 209 2.78 15.70 4.22
CA VAL A 209 1.96 16.67 4.97
C VAL A 209 0.47 16.35 4.85
N GLY A 210 0.03 15.91 3.66
CA GLY A 210 -1.31 15.39 3.44
C GLY A 210 -1.59 14.16 4.31
N ASP A 211 -0.69 13.17 4.31
CA ASP A 211 -0.88 11.96 5.11
C ASP A 211 -0.94 12.25 6.61
N TYR A 212 -0.04 13.10 7.11
CA TYR A 212 -0.09 13.56 8.49
C TYR A 212 -1.30 14.43 8.82
N ALA A 213 -1.98 15.01 7.83
CA ALA A 213 -3.24 15.71 8.09
C ALA A 213 -4.38 14.75 8.45
N ALA A 214 -4.26 13.47 8.08
CA ALA A 214 -5.20 12.41 8.40
C ALA A 214 -4.94 11.76 9.77
N THR A 215 -3.76 11.93 10.36
CA THR A 215 -3.38 11.28 11.61
C THR A 215 -3.99 11.97 12.83
N ALA A 216 -5.17 11.50 13.25
CA ALA A 216 -5.79 11.80 14.53
C ALA A 216 -6.94 10.81 14.77
N ASP A 217 -7.23 10.45 16.02
CA ASP A 217 -8.29 9.48 16.35
C ASP A 217 -9.68 9.83 15.76
N ARG A 218 -9.96 11.12 15.53
CA ARG A 218 -11.21 11.60 14.90
C ARG A 218 -11.22 11.52 13.36
N TYR A 219 -10.12 11.09 12.77
CA TYR A 219 -9.85 10.99 11.34
C TYR A 219 -9.50 9.52 11.04
N LEU A 220 -8.24 9.19 10.74
CA LEU A 220 -7.79 7.80 10.69
C LEU A 220 -7.49 7.28 12.11
N ARG A 221 -8.19 6.21 12.51
CA ARG A 221 -8.00 5.55 13.79
C ARG A 221 -6.85 4.53 13.71
N PRO A 222 -6.29 4.10 14.85
CA PRO A 222 -5.27 3.04 14.87
C PRO A 222 -5.73 1.69 14.31
N CYS A 223 -7.04 1.47 14.14
CA CYS A 223 -7.62 0.27 13.53
C CYS A 223 -7.98 0.46 12.04
N ASP A 224 -7.61 1.59 11.44
CA ASP A 224 -7.75 1.87 10.02
C ASP A 224 -6.38 1.71 9.31
N SER A 225 -6.39 1.64 7.98
CA SER A 225 -5.21 1.46 7.15
C SER A 225 -4.69 2.77 6.58
N HIS A 226 -3.37 2.95 6.72
CA HIS A 226 -2.58 3.96 6.01
C HIS A 226 -1.90 3.33 4.80
N LEU A 227 -2.00 3.99 3.65
CA LEU A 227 -1.35 3.56 2.41
C LEU A 227 0.04 4.20 2.29
N VAL A 228 1.06 3.38 2.09
CA VAL A 228 2.40 3.83 1.64
C VAL A 228 2.73 3.06 0.38
N ALA A 229 2.91 3.77 -0.72
CA ALA A 229 3.09 3.16 -2.02
C ALA A 229 4.58 2.91 -2.34
N LEU A 230 4.86 1.77 -2.98
CA LEU A 230 6.11 1.53 -3.68
C LEU A 230 5.97 2.01 -5.13
N PHE A 231 7.07 2.51 -5.69
CA PHE A 231 7.14 2.85 -7.11
C PHE A 231 7.65 1.68 -7.94
N ASN A 232 7.30 1.68 -9.22
CA ASN A 232 7.64 0.62 -10.17
C ASN A 232 9.09 0.77 -10.69
N GLU A 233 9.97 -0.23 -10.57
CA GLU A 233 9.88 -1.47 -9.78
C GLU A 233 11.00 -1.51 -8.73
N LEU A 234 10.69 -1.99 -7.52
CA LEU A 234 11.59 -1.97 -6.37
C LEU A 234 12.13 -0.55 -6.06
N ILE A 235 11.26 0.46 -6.17
CA ILE A 235 11.63 1.86 -5.97
C ILE A 235 10.90 2.44 -4.76
N MET A 236 11.60 3.29 -4.03
CA MET A 236 11.09 4.14 -2.96
C MET A 236 11.60 5.56 -3.14
N ASP A 237 10.98 6.53 -2.48
CA ASP A 237 11.48 7.90 -2.35
C ASP A 237 11.46 8.35 -0.87
N ASP A 238 12.16 9.43 -0.56
CA ASP A 238 12.16 10.00 0.80
C ASP A 238 10.75 10.45 1.22
N GLY A 239 9.91 10.83 0.26
CA GLY A 239 8.53 11.23 0.48
C GLY A 239 7.65 10.11 1.03
N ASN A 240 7.81 8.87 0.58
CA ASN A 240 7.12 7.70 1.12
C ASN A 240 7.80 7.15 2.38
N LEU A 241 9.13 7.23 2.50
CA LEU A 241 9.85 6.79 3.70
C LEU A 241 9.48 7.60 4.95
N VAL A 242 9.07 8.86 4.78
CA VAL A 242 8.64 9.72 5.89
C VAL A 242 7.22 9.41 6.38
N ARG A 243 6.35 8.84 5.54
CA ARG A 243 4.91 8.67 5.83
C ARG A 243 4.63 7.69 6.96
#